data_AF-A0A314Z0U8-F1
#
_entry.id   AF-A0A314Z0U8-F1
#
_cell.length_a   1.000
_cell.length_b   1.000
_cell.length_c   1.000
_cell.angle_alpha   90.00
_cell.angle_beta   90.00
_cell.angle_gamma   90.00
#
_symmetry.space_group_name_H-M   'P 1'
#
loop_
_entity.id
_entity.type
_entity.pdbx_description
1 polymer ?
#
loop_
_entity_poly.entity_id
_entity_poly.type
_entity_poly.pdbx_seq_one_letter_code
_entity_poly.pdbx_strand_id
1 'polypeptide(L)' 'MTKEEAERLVVKAVSLAIARDGASGGVVRTVIINSEGVTRNYYPGDTLPLWHEELEPQNSLLDILSSSGPDMMVT' A
#
# COMPACT_ATOMS: atom_id res chain seq x y z
N MET A 1 11.74 15.35 -2.42
CA MET A 1 10.62 14.42 -2.60
C MET A 1 9.90 14.81 -3.86
N THR A 2 9.84 13.92 -4.85
CA THR A 2 9.04 14.11 -6.06
C THR A 2 7.56 13.93 -5.75
N LYS A 3 6.68 14.31 -6.68
CA LYS A 3 5.23 14.13 -6.53
C LYS A 3 4.90 12.63 -6.36
N GLU A 4 5.54 11.79 -7.14
CA GLU A 4 5.33 10.35 -7.19
C GLU A 4 5.84 9.66 -5.91
N GLU A 5 7.00 10.10 -5.39
CA GLU A 5 7.52 9.63 -4.11
C GLU A 5 6.59 10.01 -2.96
N ALA A 6 6.08 11.24 -2.96
CA ALA A 6 5.15 11.73 -1.94
C ALA A 6 3.85 10.93 -1.92
N GLU A 7 3.27 10.73 -3.10
CA GLU A 7 2.05 9.98 -3.28
C GLU A 7 2.23 8.53 -2.80
N ARG A 8 3.31 7.87 -3.21
CA ARG A 8 3.62 6.49 -2.80
C ARG A 8 3.83 6.38 -1.29
N LEU A 9 4.54 7.36 -0.69
CA LEU A 9 4.77 7.40 0.76
C LEU A 9 3.45 7.52 1.53
N VAL A 10 2.57 8.43 1.12
CA VAL A 10 1.28 8.67 1.78
C VAL A 10 0.37 7.46 1.65
N VAL A 11 0.22 6.88 0.46
CA VAL A 11 -0.61 5.69 0.25
C VAL A 11 -0.10 4.53 1.11
N LYS A 12 1.22 4.31 1.18
CA LYS A 12 1.83 3.27 2.03
C LYS A 12 1.54 3.52 3.51
N ALA A 13 1.73 4.74 4.00
CA ALA A 13 1.49 5.07 5.41
C ALA A 13 0.03 4.89 5.83
N VAL A 14 -0.93 5.31 4.98
CA VAL A 14 -2.37 5.15 5.26
C VAL A 14 -2.76 3.67 5.19
N SER A 15 -2.20 2.90 4.25
CA SER A 15 -2.44 1.45 4.18
C SER A 15 -1.99 0.73 5.45
N LEU A 16 -0.83 1.10 6.01
CA LEU A 16 -0.35 0.57 7.29
C LEU A 16 -1.28 0.92 8.45
N ALA A 17 -1.84 2.14 8.43
CA ALA A 17 -2.80 2.55 9.44
C ALA A 17 -4.10 1.73 9.34
N ILE A 18 -4.63 1.48 8.13
CA ILE A 18 -5.80 0.63 7.91
C ILE A 18 -5.56 -0.79 8.43
N ALA A 19 -4.39 -1.38 8.16
CA ALA A 19 -4.05 -2.73 8.59
C ALA A 19 -3.98 -2.88 10.13
N ARG A 20 -3.60 -1.80 10.85
CA ARG A 20 -3.39 -1.85 12.31
C ARG A 20 -4.53 -1.28 13.14
N ASP A 21 -5.19 -0.25 12.63
CA ASP A 21 -6.28 0.43 13.30
C ASP A 21 -7.59 -0.08 12.70
N GLY A 22 -8.20 -1.08 13.33
CA GLY A 22 -9.43 -1.73 12.85
C GLY A 22 -10.66 -0.82 12.74
N ALA A 23 -10.55 0.47 13.12
CA ALA A 23 -11.55 1.49 12.86
C ALA A 23 -11.38 2.20 11.49
N SER A 24 -10.18 2.12 10.90
CA SER A 24 -9.82 2.72 9.61
C SER A 24 -10.19 1.75 8.46
N GLY A 25 -10.95 2.21 7.47
CA GLY A 25 -11.64 1.29 6.54
C GLY A 25 -11.46 1.52 5.03
N GLY A 26 -11.13 0.44 4.33
CA GLY A 26 -11.64 0.04 3.01
C GLY A 26 -11.06 0.70 1.76
N VAL A 27 -10.72 1.99 1.79
CA VAL A 27 -10.24 2.74 0.61
C VAL A 27 -9.30 3.87 1.02
N VAL A 28 -8.39 4.26 0.13
CA VAL A 28 -7.58 5.47 0.29
C VAL A 28 -8.01 6.51 -0.74
N ARG A 29 -8.20 7.76 -0.30
CA ARG A 29 -8.47 8.92 -1.16
C ARG A 29 -7.41 9.98 -0.89
N THR A 30 -6.67 10.36 -1.91
CA THR A 30 -5.66 11.42 -1.79
C THR A 30 -6.02 12.60 -2.68
N VAL A 31 -5.56 13.79 -2.27
CA VAL A 31 -5.68 15.02 -3.07
C VAL A 31 -4.29 15.64 -3.15
N ILE A 32 -3.80 15.84 -4.36
CA ILE A 32 -2.55 16.52 -4.64
C ILE A 32 -2.89 17.94 -5.06
N ILE A 33 -2.31 18.93 -4.38
CA ILE A 33 -2.52 20.35 -4.62
C ILE A 33 -1.15 20.96 -4.95
N ASN A 34 -0.99 21.51 -6.15
CA ASN A 34 0.23 22.19 -6.58
C ASN A 34 -0.13 23.41 -7.46
N SER A 35 0.88 24.07 -8.03
CA SER A 35 0.70 25.23 -8.92
C SER A 35 -0.08 24.92 -10.21
N GLU A 36 -0.17 23.66 -10.62
CA GLU A 36 -0.89 23.21 -11.82
C GLU A 36 -2.38 22.94 -11.53
N GLY A 37 -2.75 22.82 -10.25
CA GLY A 37 -4.11 22.68 -9.80
C GLY A 37 -4.30 21.57 -8.76
N VAL A 38 -5.46 20.91 -8.85
CA VAL A 38 -5.90 19.91 -7.87
C VAL A 38 -6.15 18.58 -8.58
N THR A 39 -5.42 17.54 -8.20
CA THR A 39 -5.63 16.15 -8.64
C THR A 39 -6.21 15.33 -7.51
N ARG A 40 -7.24 14.52 -7.79
CA ARG A 40 -7.87 13.63 -6.81
C ARG A 40 -7.66 12.20 -7.24
N ASN A 41 -7.12 11.36 -6.35
CA ASN A 41 -6.87 9.96 -6.61
C ASN A 41 -7.72 9.09 -5.67
N TYR A 42 -8.07 7.91 -6.17
CA TYR A 42 -8.85 6.90 -5.45
C TYR A 42 -8.15 5.56 -5.59
N TYR A 43 -7.83 4.94 -4.45
CA TYR A 43 -7.23 3.62 -4.37
C TYR A 43 -8.21 2.70 -3.65
N PRO A 44 -8.83 1.75 -4.36
CA PRO A 44 -9.67 0.75 -3.71
C PRO A 44 -8.82 -0.19 -2.85
N GLY A 45 -9.40 -0.71 -1.76
CA GLY A 45 -8.66 -1.46 -0.72
C GLY A 45 -7.93 -2.70 -1.22
N ASP A 46 -8.47 -3.34 -2.26
CA ASP A 46 -7.87 -4.50 -2.95
C ASP A 46 -6.57 -4.16 -3.70
N THR A 47 -6.33 -2.89 -3.99
CA THR A 47 -5.09 -2.40 -4.64
C THR A 47 -4.06 -1.88 -3.65
N LEU A 48 -4.39 -1.83 -2.35
CA LEU A 48 -3.48 -1.37 -1.32
C LEU A 48 -2.45 -2.46 -0.98
N PRO A 49 -1.22 -2.07 -0.61
CA PRO A 49 -0.24 -3.02 -0.13
C PRO A 49 -0.72 -3.71 1.15
N LEU A 50 -0.69 -5.05 1.13
CA LEU A 50 -0.96 -5.87 2.30
C LEU A 50 0.22 -5.80 3.28
N TRP A 51 -0.11 -5.78 4.57
CA TRP A 51 0.89 -5.77 5.66
C TRP A 51 1.01 -7.13 6.32
N HIS A 52 2.08 -7.34 7.09
CA HIS A 52 2.40 -8.65 7.69
C HIS A 52 1.24 -9.30 8.47
N GLU A 53 0.37 -8.49 9.08
CA GLU A 53 -0.78 -8.94 9.86
C GLU A 53 -1.96 -9.40 8.98
N GLU A 54 -1.97 -9.02 7.70
CA GLU A 54 -3.00 -9.34 6.69
C GLU A 54 -2.55 -10.47 5.73
N LEU A 55 -1.29 -10.92 5.81
CA LEU A 55 -0.77 -11.99 4.98
C LEU A 55 -1.26 -13.36 5.48
N GLU A 56 -1.55 -14.25 4.53
CA GLU A 56 -1.95 -15.62 4.84
C GLU A 56 -0.84 -16.38 5.60
N PRO A 57 -1.18 -17.18 6.62
CA PRO A 57 -0.22 -17.99 7.36
C PRO A 57 0.51 -18.95 6.42
N GLN A 58 1.85 -18.93 6.47
CA GLN A 58 2.67 -19.83 5.67
C GLN A 58 3.16 -20.99 6.55
N ASN A 59 2.91 -22.23 6.11
CA ASN A 59 3.21 -23.43 6.88
C ASN A 59 4.65 -23.92 6.69
N SER A 60 5.33 -23.48 5.63
CA SER A 60 6.68 -23.89 5.29
C SER A 60 7.44 -22.76 4.58
N LEU A 61 8.76 -22.75 4.76
CA LEU A 61 9.66 -21.85 4.03
C LEU A 61 9.59 -22.08 2.50
N LEU A 62 9.29 -23.32 2.08
CA LEU A 62 9.09 -23.66 0.66
C LEU A 62 7.83 -22.98 0.07
N ASP A 63 6.81 -22.74 0.88
CA ASP A 63 5.59 -22.02 0.45
C ASP A 63 5.90 -20.52 0.24
N ILE A 64 6.82 -19.97 1.03
CA ILE A 64 7.27 -18.56 0.91
C ILE A 64 8.04 -18.37 -0.39
N LEU A 65 8.98 -19.29 -0.67
CA LEU A 65 9.83 -19.22 -1.86
C LEU A 65 9.04 -19.42 -3.16
N SER A 66 7.94 -20.17 -3.12
CA SER A 66 7.05 -20.36 -4.28
C SER A 66 6.05 -19.22 -4.49
N SER A 67 5.68 -18.49 -3.42
CA SER A 67 4.81 -17.30 -3.46
C SER A 67 5.54 -15.99 -3.75
N SER A 68 6.88 -15.98 -3.65
CA SER A 68 7.73 -14.84 -3.98
C SER A 68 7.84 -14.65 -5.49
N GLY A 69 6.87 -13.99 -6.11
CA GLY A 69 7.04 -13.44 -7.46
C GLY A 69 8.20 -12.43 -7.54
N PRO A 70 8.75 -12.16 -8.74
CA PRO A 70 10.03 -11.46 -8.92
C PRO A 70 10.11 -9.99 -8.44
N ASP A 71 9.03 -9.41 -7.91
CA ASP A 71 8.95 -7.98 -7.55
C ASP A 71 9.25 -7.67 -6.06
N MET A 72 9.71 -8.65 -5.27
CA MET A 72 10.10 -8.43 -3.86
C MET A 72 11.54 -7.95 -3.67
N MET A 73 12.31 -7.78 -4.76
CA MET A 73 13.65 -7.18 -4.74
C MET A 73 13.83 -6.22 -5.92
N VAL A 74 13.23 -5.03 -5.84
CA VAL A 74 13.70 -3.87 -6.60
C VAL A 74 13.88 -2.70 -5.64
N THR A 75 15.10 -2.62 -5.10
CA THR A 75 15.74 -1.34 -4.70
C THR A 75 16.24 -0.61 -5.93
#